data_AF-A0A938VHW8-F1
#
_entry.id   AF-A0A938VHW8-F1
#
_cell.length_a   1.000
_cell.length_b   1.000
_cell.length_c   1.000
_cell.angle_alpha   90.00
_cell.angle_beta   90.00
_cell.angle_gamma   90.00
#
_symmetry.space_group_name_H-M   'P 1'
#
loop_
_entity.id
_entity.type
_entity.pdbx_description
1 polymer ?
#
loop_
_entity_poly.entity_id
_entity_poly.type
_entity_poly.pdbx_seq_one_letter_code
_entity_poly.pdbx_strand_id
1 'polypeptide(L)'
;MTDILRLTLIVLLLTITLAAYFLVIGALFTSRVAKTQTSLSLTPGRAFGLGMVNFFFFGLIAFVMLSLAENAGSFVKGILTIPALLILAFLSVLLSLGLTATVQHLAERLFPDMSAWKRTLWSSVILCIACALPFVGWFLLLPYVAFTGIGATILGFFQKS
;
A
#
# COMPACT_ATOMS: atom_id res chain seq x y z
N MET A 1 24.88 16.11 -10.70
CA MET A 1 24.64 15.27 -9.51
C MET A 1 24.79 13.83 -9.96
N THR A 2 25.54 12.99 -9.25
CA THR A 2 25.63 11.55 -9.59
C THR A 2 24.26 10.91 -9.38
N ASP A 3 23.84 10.00 -10.27
CA ASP A 3 22.52 9.34 -10.18
C ASP A 3 22.28 8.65 -8.83
N ILE A 4 23.36 8.16 -8.24
CA ILE A 4 23.38 7.58 -6.89
C ILE A 4 22.92 8.59 -5.83
N LEU A 5 23.44 9.83 -5.85
CA LEU A 5 23.03 10.86 -4.90
C LEU A 5 21.54 11.21 -5.06
N ARG A 6 21.05 11.27 -6.30
CA ARG A 6 19.64 11.55 -6.59
C ARG A 6 18.73 10.44 -6.05
N LEU A 7 19.06 9.17 -6.31
CA LEU A 7 18.29 8.03 -5.80
C LEU A 7 18.30 7.97 -4.28
N THR A 8 19.45 8.17 -3.64
CA THR A 8 19.55 8.19 -2.18
C THR A 8 18.67 9.28 -1.57
N LEU A 9 18.67 10.50 -2.14
CA LEU A 9 17.80 11.58 -1.67
C LEU A 9 16.31 11.25 -1.85
N ILE A 10 15.92 10.66 -2.97
CA ILE A 10 14.54 10.24 -3.22
C ILE A 10 14.09 9.22 -2.18
N VAL A 11 14.91 8.19 -1.91
CA VAL A 11 14.60 7.15 -0.92
C VAL A 11 14.46 7.75 0.47
N LEU A 12 15.35 8.66 0.88
CA LEU A 12 15.27 9.32 2.18
C LEU A 12 13.99 10.18 2.31
N LEU A 13 13.70 11.02 1.32
CA LEU A 13 12.51 11.88 1.33
C LEU A 13 11.21 11.07 1.32
N LEU A 14 11.15 10.00 0.52
CA LEU A 14 10.01 9.08 0.51
C LEU A 14 9.86 8.36 1.85
N THR A 15 10.96 7.92 2.46
CA THR A 15 10.90 7.22 3.75
C THR A 15 10.35 8.12 4.85
N ILE A 16 10.79 9.38 4.92
CA ILE A 16 10.30 10.34 5.91
C ILE A 16 8.81 10.64 5.71
N THR A 17 8.40 10.89 4.45
CA THR A 17 7.01 11.21 4.14
C THR A 17 6.08 10.01 4.35
N LEU A 18 6.49 8.81 3.97
CA LEU A 18 5.73 7.58 4.20
C LEU A 18 5.64 7.24 5.70
N ALA A 19 6.71 7.41 6.47
CA ALA A 19 6.66 7.18 7.92
C ALA A 19 5.67 8.13 8.62
N ALA A 20 5.68 9.42 8.26
CA ALA A 20 4.71 10.38 8.76
C ALA A 20 3.28 10.02 8.31
N TYR A 21 3.12 9.60 7.04
CA TYR A 21 1.84 9.18 6.49
C TYR A 21 1.24 7.99 7.24
N PHE A 22 2.01 6.92 7.48
CA PHE A 22 1.53 5.73 8.20
C PHE A 22 1.17 6.04 9.66
N LEU A 23 1.87 6.96 10.32
CA LEU A 23 1.48 7.44 11.64
C LEU A 23 0.11 8.12 11.62
N VAL A 24 -0.11 9.03 10.66
CA VAL A 24 -1.37 9.77 10.53
C VAL A 24 -2.53 8.82 10.18
N ILE A 25 -2.34 7.93 9.20
CA ILE A 25 -3.39 6.96 8.83
C ILE A 25 -3.68 6.01 9.99
N GLY A 26 -2.65 5.53 10.69
CA GLY A 26 -2.80 4.67 11.86
C GLY A 26 -3.55 5.34 13.01
N ALA A 27 -3.38 6.66 13.17
CA ALA A 27 -4.06 7.45 14.20
C ALA A 27 -5.50 7.84 13.82
N LEU A 28 -5.76 8.18 12.56
CA LEU A 28 -7.09 8.60 12.09
C LEU A 28 -8.04 7.41 11.86
N PHE A 29 -7.51 6.27 11.40
CA PHE A 29 -8.30 5.11 10.98
C PHE A 29 -8.04 3.86 11.83
N THR A 30 -7.81 4.04 13.14
CA THR A 30 -7.38 2.98 14.07
C THR A 30 -8.20 1.70 13.98
N SER A 31 -9.54 1.80 13.94
CA SER A 31 -10.43 0.64 13.85
C SER A 31 -10.28 -0.12 12.53
N ARG A 32 -10.12 0.59 11.41
CA ARG A 32 -9.95 -0.04 10.09
C ARG A 32 -8.59 -0.73 9.99
N VAL A 33 -7.54 -0.06 10.43
CA VAL A 33 -6.18 -0.61 10.42
C VAL A 33 -6.06 -1.84 11.32
N ALA A 34 -6.67 -1.82 12.51
CA ALA A 34 -6.68 -2.98 13.41
C ALA A 34 -7.39 -4.20 12.80
N LYS A 35 -8.53 -4.00 12.13
CA LYS A 35 -9.23 -5.10 11.41
C LYS A 35 -8.38 -5.68 10.28
N THR A 36 -7.74 -4.83 9.50
CA THR A 36 -6.80 -5.23 8.45
C THR A 36 -5.62 -6.02 9.03
N GLN A 37 -5.05 -5.58 10.14
CA GLN A 37 -3.94 -6.25 10.83
C GLN A 37 -4.34 -7.66 11.31
N THR A 38 -5.55 -7.81 11.86
CA THR A 38 -6.10 -9.12 12.25
C THR A 38 -6.32 -10.04 11.06
N SER A 39 -6.82 -9.52 9.93
CA SER A 39 -6.94 -10.30 8.69
C SER A 39 -5.58 -10.78 8.17
N LEU A 40 -4.56 -9.93 8.29
CA LEU A 40 -3.20 -10.20 7.85
C LEU A 40 -2.52 -11.26 8.73
N SER A 41 -2.78 -11.27 10.04
CA SER A 41 -2.22 -12.27 10.96
C SER A 41 -2.88 -13.64 10.81
N LEU A 42 -4.19 -13.68 10.57
CA LEU A 42 -4.95 -14.94 10.48
C LEU A 42 -4.79 -15.63 9.12
N THR A 43 -4.78 -14.87 8.02
CA THR A 43 -4.86 -15.45 6.67
C THR A 43 -3.96 -14.76 5.64
N PRO A 44 -2.63 -14.68 5.86
CA PRO A 44 -1.71 -13.93 4.98
C PRO A 44 -1.69 -14.44 3.54
N GLY A 45 -1.73 -15.76 3.33
CA GLY A 45 -1.74 -16.35 1.99
C GLY A 45 -3.02 -16.05 1.20
N ARG A 46 -4.19 -16.08 1.87
CA ARG A 46 -5.46 -15.69 1.24
C ARG A 46 -5.50 -14.20 0.97
N ALA A 47 -5.00 -13.37 1.89
CA ALA A 47 -4.86 -11.94 1.70
C ALA A 47 -3.98 -11.62 0.47
N PHE A 48 -2.81 -12.26 0.33
CA PHE A 48 -1.96 -12.08 -0.84
C PHE A 48 -2.70 -12.40 -2.15
N GLY A 49 -3.31 -13.59 -2.26
CA GLY A 49 -4.02 -13.99 -3.48
C GLY A 49 -5.19 -13.07 -3.81
N LEU A 50 -5.96 -12.67 -2.80
CA LEU A 50 -7.11 -11.79 -2.97
C LEU A 50 -6.67 -10.38 -3.39
N GLY A 51 -5.62 -9.84 -2.80
CA GLY A 51 -5.08 -8.54 -3.19
C GLY A 51 -4.45 -8.56 -4.58
N MET A 52 -3.73 -9.63 -4.94
CA MET A 52 -3.14 -9.80 -6.27
C MET A 52 -4.22 -9.83 -7.36
N VAL A 53 -5.24 -10.69 -7.22
CA VAL A 53 -6.33 -10.81 -8.20
C VAL A 53 -7.09 -9.49 -8.34
N ASN A 54 -7.45 -8.84 -7.22
CA ASN A 54 -8.19 -7.58 -7.27
C ASN A 54 -7.34 -6.44 -7.85
N PHE A 55 -6.06 -6.35 -7.48
CA PHE A 55 -5.16 -5.33 -8.03
C PHE A 55 -5.03 -5.47 -9.54
N PHE A 56 -4.79 -6.70 -10.04
CA PHE A 56 -4.70 -6.91 -11.48
C PHE A 56 -6.03 -6.69 -12.20
N PHE A 57 -7.15 -7.15 -11.62
CA PHE A 57 -8.46 -6.97 -12.23
C PHE A 57 -8.83 -5.48 -12.37
N PHE A 58 -8.82 -4.74 -11.25
CA PHE A 58 -9.15 -3.32 -11.25
C PHE A 58 -8.08 -2.47 -11.95
N GLY A 59 -6.80 -2.80 -11.75
CA GLY A 59 -5.68 -2.13 -12.39
C GLY A 59 -5.71 -2.28 -13.91
N LEU A 60 -6.01 -3.47 -14.42
CA LEU A 60 -6.15 -3.71 -15.86
C LEU A 60 -7.34 -2.93 -16.44
N ILE A 61 -8.49 -2.93 -15.75
CA ILE A 61 -9.65 -2.13 -16.18
C ILE A 61 -9.28 -0.64 -16.25
N ALA A 62 -8.70 -0.08 -15.19
CA ALA A 62 -8.29 1.31 -15.17
C ALA A 62 -7.26 1.63 -16.26
N PHE A 63 -6.28 0.75 -16.46
CA PHE A 63 -5.26 0.89 -17.51
C PHE A 63 -5.88 0.90 -18.92
N VAL A 64 -6.76 -0.06 -19.22
CA VAL A 64 -7.45 -0.14 -20.51
C VAL A 64 -8.33 1.08 -20.73
N MET A 65 -9.06 1.54 -19.71
CA MET A 65 -9.89 2.75 -19.81
C MET A 65 -9.05 3.99 -20.11
N LEU A 66 -7.91 4.18 -19.42
CA LEU A 66 -7.01 5.30 -19.68
C LEU A 66 -6.39 5.22 -21.07
N SER A 67 -5.94 4.04 -21.49
CA SER A 67 -5.35 3.82 -22.82
C SER A 67 -6.35 4.10 -23.95
N LEU A 68 -7.62 3.69 -23.78
CA LEU A 68 -8.70 4.03 -24.72
C LEU A 68 -9.02 5.53 -24.69
N ALA A 69 -9.00 6.15 -23.50
CA ALA A 69 -9.29 7.57 -23.35
C ALA A 69 -8.28 8.48 -24.05
N GLU A 70 -7.00 8.08 -24.08
CA GLU A 70 -5.94 8.83 -24.78
C GLU A 70 -6.16 8.89 -26.30
N ASN A 71 -6.77 7.86 -26.87
CA ASN A 71 -7.02 7.74 -28.31
C ASN A 71 -8.42 8.20 -28.73
N ALA A 72 -9.25 8.66 -27.78
CA ALA A 72 -10.65 9.02 -28.02
C ALA A 72 -10.86 10.54 -28.14
N GLY A 73 -11.99 10.93 -28.72
CA GLY A 73 -12.43 12.33 -28.75
C GLY A 73 -12.66 12.91 -27.35
N SER A 74 -12.59 14.24 -27.22
CA SER A 74 -12.61 14.97 -25.94
C SER A 74 -13.73 14.56 -24.96
N PHE A 75 -14.95 14.33 -25.47
CA PHE A 75 -16.09 13.91 -24.66
C PHE A 75 -15.95 12.47 -24.12
N VAL A 76 -15.56 11.53 -24.99
CA VAL A 76 -15.36 10.12 -24.64
C VAL A 76 -14.17 9.96 -23.69
N LYS A 77 -13.14 10.79 -23.86
CA LYS A 77 -12.00 10.87 -22.94
C LYS A 77 -12.46 11.13 -21.51
N GLY A 78 -13.32 12.12 -21.29
CA GLY A 78 -13.84 12.43 -19.95
C GLY A 78 -14.64 11.27 -19.33
N ILE A 79 -15.48 10.61 -20.13
CA ILE A 79 -16.29 9.47 -19.68
C ILE A 79 -15.43 8.27 -19.28
N LEU A 80 -14.30 8.06 -19.94
CA LEU A 80 -13.38 6.96 -19.63
C LEU A 80 -12.38 7.30 -18.53
N THR A 81 -11.87 8.53 -18.46
CA THR A 81 -10.87 8.92 -17.45
C THR A 81 -11.45 8.99 -16.04
N ILE A 82 -12.68 9.52 -15.87
CA ILE A 82 -13.26 9.71 -14.53
C ILE A 82 -13.41 8.36 -13.79
N PRO A 83 -14.05 7.32 -14.36
CA PRO A 83 -14.14 6.03 -13.69
C PRO A 83 -12.78 5.37 -13.47
N ALA A 84 -11.84 5.52 -14.40
CA ALA A 84 -10.49 4.99 -14.22
C ALA A 84 -9.78 5.63 -13.02
N LEU A 85 -9.91 6.95 -12.85
CA LEU A 85 -9.38 7.66 -11.68
C LEU A 85 -10.07 7.22 -10.39
N LEU A 86 -11.38 6.97 -10.40
CA LEU A 86 -12.09 6.43 -9.24
C LEU A 86 -11.57 5.04 -8.84
N ILE A 87 -11.30 4.18 -9.83
CA ILE A 87 -10.72 2.84 -9.58
C ILE A 87 -9.31 2.98 -8.99
N LEU A 88 -8.46 3.85 -9.56
CA LEU A 88 -7.12 4.09 -9.04
C LEU A 88 -7.12 4.70 -7.64
N ALA A 89 -8.04 5.63 -7.37
CA ALA A 89 -8.22 6.21 -6.04
C ALA A 89 -8.65 5.13 -5.03
N PHE A 90 -9.60 4.27 -5.42
CA PHE A 90 -10.03 3.14 -4.59
C PHE A 90 -8.87 2.18 -4.28
N LEU A 91 -8.10 1.77 -5.28
CA LEU A 91 -6.91 0.93 -5.07
C LEU A 91 -5.86 1.61 -4.17
N SER A 92 -5.66 2.92 -4.33
CA SER A 92 -4.73 3.71 -3.52
C SER A 92 -5.15 3.76 -2.04
N VAL A 93 -6.46 3.88 -1.77
CA VAL A 93 -7.00 3.81 -0.40
C VAL A 93 -6.80 2.44 0.22
N LEU A 94 -7.08 1.36 -0.52
CA LEU A 94 -6.84 -0.01 -0.05
C LEU A 94 -5.36 -0.25 0.25
N LEU A 95 -4.48 0.19 -0.65
CA LEU A 95 -3.03 0.08 -0.47
C LEU A 95 -2.57 0.88 0.75
N SER A 96 -3.06 2.10 0.93
CA SER A 96 -2.74 2.95 2.10
C SER A 96 -3.05 2.25 3.44
N LEU A 97 -4.28 1.77 3.60
CA LEU A 97 -4.71 1.08 4.83
C LEU A 97 -3.94 -0.23 5.02
N GLY A 98 -3.74 -0.97 3.92
CA GLY A 98 -3.00 -2.22 3.88
C GLY A 98 -1.55 -2.06 4.32
N LEU A 99 -0.83 -1.12 3.72
CA LEU A 99 0.56 -0.81 4.08
C LEU A 99 0.66 -0.34 5.54
N THR A 100 -0.25 0.53 5.98
CA THR A 100 -0.26 0.96 7.39
C THR A 100 -0.44 -0.21 8.35
N ALA A 101 -1.35 -1.13 8.05
CA ALA A 101 -1.55 -2.34 8.85
C ALA A 101 -0.33 -3.27 8.81
N THR A 102 0.35 -3.40 7.66
CA THR A 102 1.59 -4.19 7.57
C THR A 102 2.71 -3.59 8.42
N VAL A 103 2.82 -2.25 8.47
CA VAL A 103 3.77 -1.55 9.33
C VAL A 103 3.47 -1.81 10.80
N GLN A 104 2.20 -1.73 11.21
CA GLN A 104 1.80 -2.00 12.60
C GLN A 104 2.04 -3.47 12.98
N HIS A 105 1.74 -4.40 12.07
CA HIS A 105 2.03 -5.82 12.25
C HIS A 105 3.53 -6.07 12.42
N LEU A 106 4.36 -5.40 11.61
CA LEU A 106 5.82 -5.49 11.73
C LEU A 106 6.31 -4.85 13.05
N ALA A 107 5.70 -3.74 13.46
CA ALA A 107 6.06 -3.02 14.67
C ALA A 107 5.87 -3.83 15.95
N GLU A 108 4.81 -4.63 16.04
CA GLU A 108 4.59 -5.54 17.16
C GLU A 108 5.63 -6.66 17.23
N ARG A 109 6.18 -7.07 16.09
CA ARG A 109 7.18 -8.15 16.01
C ARG A 109 8.61 -7.68 16.20
N LEU A 110 8.95 -6.52 15.63
CA LEU A 110 10.32 -5.98 15.69
C LEU A 110 10.59 -5.19 16.97
N PHE A 111 9.61 -4.48 17.50
CA PHE A 111 9.79 -3.55 18.61
C PHE A 111 8.65 -3.64 19.64
N PRO A 112 8.49 -4.80 20.31
CA PRO A 112 7.40 -5.01 21.27
C PRO A 112 7.47 -4.04 22.47
N ASP A 113 8.67 -3.68 22.91
CA ASP A 113 8.89 -2.87 24.11
C ASP A 113 8.84 -1.35 23.89
N MET A 114 8.66 -0.89 22.64
CA MET A 114 8.65 0.53 22.30
C MET A 114 7.23 1.12 22.35
N SER A 115 7.14 2.43 22.60
CA SER A 115 5.88 3.16 22.51
C SER A 115 5.26 3.06 21.11
N ALA A 116 3.93 3.03 21.02
CA ALA A 116 3.19 2.75 19.79
C ALA A 116 3.59 3.62 18.59
N TRP A 117 3.85 4.90 18.81
CA TRP A 117 4.28 5.82 17.76
C TRP A 117 5.74 5.57 17.32
N LYS A 118 6.65 5.28 18.27
CA LYS A 118 8.08 5.01 17.96
C LYS A 118 8.22 3.72 17.16
N ARG A 119 7.53 2.66 17.58
CA ARG A 119 7.57 1.37 16.86
C ARG A 119 7.01 1.49 15.44
N THR A 120 5.94 2.27 15.24
CA THR A 120 5.35 2.50 13.91
C THR A 120 6.31 3.28 13.02
N LEU A 121 6.96 4.32 13.57
CA LEU A 121 7.96 5.11 12.85
C LEU A 121 9.14 4.25 12.41
N TRP A 122 9.77 3.51 13.33
CA TRP A 122 10.94 2.68 13.01
C TRP A 122 10.60 1.52 12.07
N SER A 123 9.42 0.91 12.21
CA SER A 123 8.98 -0.15 11.30
C SER A 123 8.68 0.38 9.91
N SER A 124 8.16 1.61 9.80
CA SER A 124 7.99 2.30 8.51
C SER A 124 9.33 2.52 7.83
N VAL A 125 10.33 3.00 8.57
CA VAL A 125 11.69 3.23 8.06
C VAL A 125 12.31 1.93 7.57
N ILE A 126 12.28 0.88 8.38
CA ILE A 126 12.82 -0.43 8.01
C ILE A 126 12.13 -0.98 6.77
N LEU A 127 10.80 -0.91 6.73
CA LEU A 127 10.03 -1.39 5.59
C LEU A 127 10.38 -0.62 4.31
N CYS A 128 10.45 0.72 4.36
CA CYS A 128 10.77 1.55 3.21
C CYS A 128 12.20 1.27 2.69
N ILE A 129 13.17 1.14 3.59
CA ILE A 129 14.56 0.84 3.21
C ILE A 129 14.66 -0.58 2.64
N ALA A 130 13.98 -1.57 3.24
CA ALA A 130 13.95 -2.94 2.73
C ALA A 130 13.28 -3.01 1.34
N CYS A 131 12.21 -2.26 1.12
CA CYS A 131 11.58 -2.10 -0.20
C CYS A 131 12.51 -1.42 -1.21
N ALA A 132 13.42 -0.54 -0.78
CA ALA A 132 14.35 0.16 -1.66
C ALA A 132 15.52 -0.71 -2.13
N LEU A 133 15.73 -1.90 -1.53
CA LEU A 133 16.77 -2.83 -1.96
C LEU A 133 16.52 -3.33 -3.39
N PRO A 134 17.52 -3.30 -4.27
CA PRO A 134 17.39 -3.83 -5.62
C PRO A 134 17.13 -5.33 -5.57
N PHE A 135 16.40 -5.85 -6.57
CA PHE A 135 15.96 -7.24 -6.69
C PHE A 135 14.99 -7.68 -5.59
N VAL A 136 15.45 -7.83 -4.35
CA VAL A 136 14.66 -8.37 -3.23
C VAL A 136 13.56 -7.40 -2.81
N GLY A 137 13.89 -6.12 -2.65
CA GLY A 137 12.92 -5.09 -2.28
C GLY A 137 11.87 -4.89 -3.37
N TRP A 138 12.32 -4.70 -4.62
CA TRP A 138 11.42 -4.34 -5.73
C TRP A 138 10.52 -5.47 -6.22
N PHE A 139 11.04 -6.70 -6.31
CA PHE A 139 10.31 -7.80 -6.94
C PHE A 139 9.72 -8.81 -5.96
N LEU A 140 10.24 -8.90 -4.72
CA LEU A 140 9.66 -9.78 -3.70
C LEU A 140 8.92 -8.97 -2.65
N LEU A 141 9.61 -8.07 -1.95
CA LEU A 141 9.07 -7.46 -0.74
C LEU A 141 7.95 -6.45 -1.04
N LEU A 142 8.16 -5.54 -2.00
CA LEU A 142 7.18 -4.53 -2.35
C LEU A 142 5.90 -5.17 -2.91
N PRO A 143 5.93 -6.11 -3.88
CA PRO A 143 4.71 -6.77 -4.37
C PRO A 143 4.03 -7.60 -3.27
N TYR A 144 4.81 -8.31 -2.45
CA TYR A 144 4.27 -9.07 -1.33
C TYR A 144 3.50 -8.19 -0.37
N VAL A 145 4.11 -7.10 0.12
CA VAL A 145 3.50 -6.20 1.11
C VAL A 145 2.34 -5.40 0.51
N ALA A 146 2.43 -4.99 -0.76
CA ALA A 146 1.33 -4.32 -1.46
C ALA A 146 0.11 -5.24 -1.64
N PHE A 147 0.30 -6.45 -2.19
CA PHE A 147 -0.81 -7.37 -2.45
C PHE A 147 -1.40 -7.93 -1.15
N THR A 148 -0.57 -8.33 -0.18
CA THR A 148 -1.08 -8.73 1.14
C THR A 148 -1.82 -7.59 1.82
N GLY A 149 -1.31 -6.36 1.77
CA GLY A 149 -1.95 -5.19 2.36
C GLY A 149 -3.33 -4.90 1.74
N ILE A 150 -3.42 -4.89 0.41
CA ILE A 150 -4.69 -4.69 -0.31
C ILE A 150 -5.68 -5.80 0.08
N GLY A 151 -5.29 -7.06 -0.03
CA GLY A 151 -6.21 -8.16 0.24
C GLY A 151 -6.59 -8.31 1.71
N ALA A 152 -5.67 -8.00 2.64
CA ALA A 152 -5.98 -7.94 4.06
C ALA A 152 -6.98 -6.82 4.36
N THR A 153 -6.89 -5.69 3.64
CA THR A 153 -7.84 -4.58 3.80
C THR A 153 -9.22 -5.03 3.34
N ILE A 154 -9.31 -5.66 2.17
CA ILE A 154 -10.57 -6.21 1.64
C ILE A 154 -11.16 -7.21 2.65
N LEU A 155 -10.37 -8.19 3.12
CA LEU A 155 -10.82 -9.17 4.12
C LEU A 155 -11.29 -8.50 5.42
N GLY A 156 -10.57 -7.49 5.90
CA GLY A 156 -10.92 -6.74 7.11
C GLY A 156 -12.22 -5.95 6.99
N PHE A 157 -12.63 -5.55 5.78
CA PHE A 157 -13.95 -4.97 5.52
C PHE A 157 -15.07 -6.02 5.55
N PHE A 158 -14.80 -7.27 5.16
CA PHE A 158 -15.78 -8.36 5.16
C PHE A 158 -15.85 -9.15 6.47
N GLN A 159 -14.83 -9.05 7.34
CA GLN A 159 -14.89 -9.62 8.69
C GLN A 159 -15.96 -8.90 9.53
N LYS A 160 -17.00 -9.64 9.93
CA LYS A 160 -18.00 -9.16 10.90
C LYS A 160 -17.31 -8.81 12.22
N SER A 161 -17.73 -7.68 12.79
CA SER A 161 -17.30 -7.22 14.11
C SER A 161 -17.87 -8.10 15.22
#